data_AF-A0A942H2F2-F1
#
_entry.id   AF-A0A942H2F2-F1
#
_cell.length_a   1.000
_cell.length_b   1.000
_cell.length_c   1.000
_cell.angle_alpha   90.00
_cell.angle_beta   90.00
_cell.angle_gamma   90.00
#
_symmetry.space_group_name_H-M   'P 1'
#
loop_
_entity.id
_entity.type
_entity.pdbx_description
1 polymer ?
#
loop_
_entity_poly.entity_id
_entity_poly.type
_entity_poly.pdbx_seq_one_letter_code
_entity_poly.pdbx_strand_id
1 'polypeptide(L)'
;MEPIKLNTREAILWLTLIGGVIGVVFGLVPLIYGRIKGKAKLGIIGFIVSIVAGAIWAVLPLIVMITFVFLILRKDKPTEVVVVNDEPIDVAINDDEQVH
;
A
#
# COMPACT_ATOMS: atom_id res chain seq x y z
N MET A 1 5.11 24.67 38.38
CA MET A 1 4.74 23.91 37.17
C MET A 1 5.61 24.46 36.05
N GLU A 2 6.72 23.80 35.75
CA GLU A 2 7.60 24.23 34.67
C GLU A 2 6.87 24.03 33.33
N PRO A 3 6.89 25.02 32.42
CA PRO A 3 6.24 24.86 31.13
C PRO A 3 6.97 23.74 30.39
N ILE A 4 6.25 22.66 30.09
CA ILE A 4 6.72 21.58 29.20
C ILE A 4 6.97 22.24 27.84
N LYS A 5 8.19 22.74 27.63
CA LYS A 5 8.67 23.22 26.34
C LYS A 5 8.87 21.98 25.48
N LEU A 6 7.77 21.48 24.92
CA LEU A 6 7.80 20.46 23.87
C LEU A 6 8.74 20.99 22.79
N ASN A 7 9.90 20.36 22.67
CA ASN A 7 10.83 20.63 21.60
C ASN A 7 10.07 20.29 20.30
N THR A 8 10.08 21.17 19.29
CA THR A 8 9.33 20.98 18.03
C THR A 8 9.60 19.61 17.40
N ARG A 9 10.81 19.06 17.61
CA ARG A 9 11.20 17.70 17.19
C ARG A 9 10.42 16.59 17.88
N GLU A 10 10.17 16.71 19.18
CA GLU A 10 9.39 15.73 19.95
C GLU A 10 7.93 15.75 19.50
N ALA A 11 7.36 16.94 19.29
CA ALA A 11 6.00 17.07 18.78
C ALA A 11 5.81 16.39 17.42
N ILE A 12 6.78 16.53 16.50
CA ILE A 12 6.75 15.87 15.19
C ILE A 12 6.91 14.35 15.35
N LEU A 13 7.83 13.88 16.19
CA LEU A 13 8.03 12.44 16.43
C LEU A 13 6.76 11.79 16.99
N TRP A 14 6.13 12.41 17.98
CA TRP A 14 4.87 11.93 18.55
C TRP A 14 3.74 11.93 17.52
N LEU A 15 3.63 12.99 16.71
CA LEU A 15 2.62 13.09 15.66
C LEU A 15 2.79 11.98 14.62
N THR A 16 4.01 11.73 14.15
CA THR A 16 4.29 10.68 13.16
C THR A 16 4.07 9.28 13.74
N LEU A 17 4.43 9.06 15.01
CA LEU A 17 4.22 7.77 15.68
C LEU A 17 2.72 7.47 15.83
N ILE A 18 1.95 8.42 16.36
CA ILE A 18 0.51 8.29 16.55
C ILE A 18 -0.20 8.19 15.20
N GLY A 19 0.18 9.04 14.25
CA GLY A 19 -0.35 9.02 12.88
C GLY A 19 -0.06 7.71 12.15
N GLY A 20 1.13 7.15 12.33
CA GLY A 20 1.51 5.84 11.80
C GLY A 20 0.66 4.70 12.40
N VAL A 21 0.46 4.68 13.72
CA VAL A 21 -0.39 3.67 14.38
C VAL A 21 -1.83 3.76 13.88
N ILE A 22 -2.37 4.97 13.78
CA ILE A 22 -3.70 5.24 13.22
C ILE A 22 -3.77 4.73 11.77
N GLY A 23 -2.77 5.04 10.95
CA GLY A 23 -2.66 4.57 9.57
C GLY A 23 -2.60 3.04 9.45
N VAL A 24 -1.93 2.35 10.37
CA VAL A 24 -1.91 0.87 10.43
C VAL A 24 -3.29 0.31 10.78
N VAL A 25 -3.95 0.87 11.80
CA VAL A 25 -5.28 0.41 12.25
C VAL A 25 -6.31 0.59 11.14
N PHE A 26 -6.34 1.76 10.49
CA PHE A 26 -7.25 2.03 9.39
C PHE A 26 -6.87 1.27 8.12
N GLY A 27 -5.57 1.08 7.85
CA GLY A 27 -5.07 0.34 6.69
C GLY A 27 -5.33 -1.16 6.78
N LEU A 28 -5.49 -1.70 7.99
CA LEU A 28 -5.84 -3.11 8.19
C LEU A 28 -7.19 -3.45 7.55
N VAL A 29 -8.12 -2.50 7.53
CA VAL A 29 -9.48 -2.71 6.97
C VAL A 29 -9.45 -3.05 5.48
N PRO A 30 -8.85 -2.23 4.58
CA PRO A 30 -8.72 -2.59 3.17
C PRO A 30 -7.83 -3.81 2.95
N LEU A 31 -6.85 -4.09 3.82
CA LEU A 31 -6.04 -5.30 3.73
C LEU A 31 -6.88 -6.57 3.95
N ILE A 32 -7.67 -6.60 5.02
CA ILE A 32 -8.57 -7.71 5.35
C ILE A 32 -9.64 -7.87 4.27
N TYR A 33 -10.29 -6.78 3.86
CA TYR A 33 -11.30 -6.81 2.80
C TYR A 33 -10.73 -7.24 1.45
N GLY A 34 -9.53 -6.78 1.10
CA GLY A 34 -8.83 -7.16 -0.12
C GLY A 34 -8.49 -8.65 -0.13
N ARG A 35 -8.11 -9.23 1.02
CA ARG A 35 -7.83 -10.66 1.14
C ARG A 35 -9.10 -11.52 1.00
N ILE A 36 -10.20 -11.09 1.63
CA ILE A 36 -11.49 -11.81 1.56
C ILE A 36 -12.04 -11.84 0.13
N LYS A 37 -11.87 -10.75 -0.64
CA LYS A 37 -12.36 -10.65 -2.03
C LYS A 37 -11.39 -11.17 -3.10
N GLY A 38 -10.25 -11.76 -2.72
CA GLY A 38 -9.24 -12.23 -3.68
C GLY A 38 -8.43 -11.11 -4.36
N LYS A 39 -8.59 -9.86 -3.93
CA LYS A 39 -7.88 -8.67 -4.43
C LYS A 39 -6.74 -8.26 -3.49
N ALA A 40 -5.87 -9.21 -3.13
CA ALA A 40 -4.79 -8.99 -2.17
C ALA A 40 -3.87 -7.83 -2.56
N LYS A 41 -3.57 -7.65 -3.86
CA LYS A 41 -2.75 -6.53 -4.37
C LYS A 41 -3.38 -5.17 -4.02
N LEU A 42 -4.70 -5.01 -4.22
CA LEU A 42 -5.41 -3.76 -3.93
C LEU A 42 -5.46 -3.48 -2.41
N GLY A 43 -5.60 -4.54 -1.60
CA GLY A 43 -5.56 -4.43 -0.14
C GLY A 43 -4.19 -4.03 0.41
N ILE A 44 -3.11 -4.58 -0.16
CA ILE A 44 -1.72 -4.22 0.22
C ILE A 44 -1.41 -2.78 -0.15
N ILE A 45 -1.81 -2.34 -1.35
CA ILE A 45 -1.63 -0.94 -1.77
C ILE A 45 -2.42 -0.03 -0.82
N GLY A 46 -3.67 -0.36 -0.50
CA GLY A 46 -4.48 0.41 0.45
C GLY A 46 -3.87 0.49 1.86
N PHE A 47 -3.26 -0.60 2.33
CA PHE A 47 -2.53 -0.63 3.60
C PHE A 47 -1.33 0.31 3.61
N ILE A 48 -0.47 0.21 2.59
CA ILE A 48 0.74 1.05 2.49
C ILE A 48 0.35 2.53 2.38
N VAL A 49 -0.63 2.85 1.52
CA VAL A 49 -1.10 4.23 1.34
C VAL A 49 -1.72 4.78 2.63
N SER A 50 -2.44 3.97 3.41
CA SER A 50 -2.99 4.36 4.71
C SER A 50 -1.92 4.71 5.74
N ILE A 51 -0.82 3.96 5.79
CA ILE A 51 0.31 4.24 6.70
C ILE A 51 0.97 5.56 6.33
N VAL A 52 1.27 5.76 5.04
CA VAL A 52 1.91 6.99 4.54
C VAL A 52 0.98 8.19 4.75
N ALA A 53 -0.31 8.03 4.47
CA ALA A 53 -1.34 9.03 4.70
C ALA A 53 -1.45 9.42 6.18
N GLY A 54 -1.48 8.45 7.09
CA GLY A 54 -1.54 8.69 8.53
C GLY A 54 -0.29 9.38 9.09
N ALA A 55 0.88 9.08 8.54
CA ALA A 55 2.13 9.74 8.91
C ALA A 55 2.19 11.21 8.46
N ILE A 56 1.53 11.58 7.36
CA ILE A 56 1.49 12.95 6.84
C ILE A 56 0.39 13.76 7.55
N TRP A 57 -0.80 13.17 7.71
CA TRP A 57 -1.97 13.86 8.26
C TRP A 57 -2.95 12.86 8.89
N ALA A 58 -3.31 13.04 10.16
CA ALA A 58 -4.12 12.07 10.91
C ALA A 58 -5.54 11.82 10.36
N VAL A 59 -6.06 12.73 9.52
CA VAL A 59 -7.42 12.67 8.92
C VAL A 59 -7.43 12.02 7.53
N LEU A 60 -6.33 12.14 6.77
CA LEU A 60 -6.20 11.50 5.46
C LEU A 60 -6.41 9.98 5.45
N PRO A 61 -5.93 9.17 6.43
CA PRO A 61 -6.12 7.73 6.41
C PRO A 61 -7.60 7.33 6.44
N LEU A 62 -8.49 8.15 7.02
CA LEU A 62 -9.92 7.90 6.99
C LEU A 62 -10.49 7.94 5.56
N ILE A 63 -10.11 8.96 4.79
CA ILE A 63 -10.57 9.14 3.40
C ILE A 63 -9.99 8.03 2.51
N VAL A 64 -8.71 7.71 2.69
CA VAL A 64 -8.00 6.63 1.98
C VAL A 64 -8.67 5.28 2.26
N MET A 65 -8.95 4.98 3.53
CA MET A 65 -9.65 3.75 3.94
C MET A 65 -11.00 3.64 3.23
N ILE A 66 -11.84 4.67 3.31
CA ILE A 66 -13.18 4.66 2.68
C ILE A 66 -13.04 4.44 1.17
N THR A 67 -12.10 5.13 0.52
CA THR A 67 -11.87 5.03 -0.92
C THR A 67 -11.42 3.62 -1.32
N PHE A 68 -10.45 3.03 -0.61
CA PHE A 68 -9.96 1.69 -0.90
C PHE A 68 -10.98 0.60 -0.58
N VAL A 69 -11.68 0.71 0.54
CA VAL A 69 -12.80 -0.19 0.87
C VAL A 69 -13.86 -0.12 -0.23
N PHE A 70 -14.22 1.09 -0.67
CA PHE A 70 -15.16 1.29 -1.77
C PHE A 70 -14.64 0.71 -3.10
N LEU A 71 -13.37 0.89 -3.44
CA LEU A 71 -12.72 0.32 -4.64
C LEU A 71 -12.68 -1.21 -4.60
N ILE A 72 -12.37 -1.80 -3.44
CA ILE A 72 -12.41 -3.26 -3.22
C ILE A 72 -13.85 -3.77 -3.33
N LEU A 73 -14.82 -2.97 -2.85
CA LEU A 73 -16.23 -3.30 -2.92
C LEU A 73 -16.79 -3.21 -4.34
N ARG A 74 -16.33 -2.23 -5.12
CA ARG A 74 -16.76 -1.99 -6.49
C ARG A 74 -16.34 -3.16 -7.39
N LYS A 75 -17.33 -3.70 -8.13
CA LYS A 75 -17.13 -4.74 -9.14
C LYS A 75 -16.03 -4.31 -10.11
N ASP A 76 -15.10 -5.22 -10.39
CA ASP A 76 -13.95 -4.99 -11.24
C ASP A 76 -14.37 -4.47 -12.61
N LYS A 77 -13.84 -3.31 -12.99
CA LYS A 77 -13.57 -3.10 -14.41
C LYS A 77 -12.25 -3.83 -14.68
N PRO A 78 -12.18 -4.71 -15.70
CA PRO A 78 -10.93 -5.38 -16.05
C PRO A 78 -9.86 -4.31 -16.23
N THR A 79 -8.88 -4.32 -15.33
CA THR A 79 -7.71 -3.47 -15.45
C THR A 79 -6.89 -4.11 -16.54
N GLU A 80 -6.95 -3.52 -17.73
CA GLU A 80 -6.12 -3.90 -18.86
C GLU A 80 -4.66 -3.72 -18.41
N VAL A 81 -3.99 -4.84 -18.20
CA VAL A 81 -2.57 -4.87 -17.90
C VAL A 81 -1.89 -4.48 -19.19
N VAL A 82 -1.51 -3.22 -19.34
CA VAL A 82 -0.60 -2.80 -20.42
C VAL A 82 0.73 -3.45 -20.11
N VAL A 83 0.96 -4.61 -20.70
CA VAL A 83 2.27 -5.25 -20.79
C VAL A 83 3.08 -4.38 -21.72
N VAL A 84 3.91 -3.50 -21.15
CA VAL A 84 4.98 -2.84 -21.90
C VAL A 84 6.10 -3.87 -22.06
N ASN A 85 5.93 -4.78 -23.01
CA ASN A 85 7.02 -5.60 -23.55
C ASN A 85 7.32 -5.07 -24.95
N ASP A 86 8.34 -4.22 -25.06
CA ASP A 86 8.92 -3.83 -26.35
C ASP A 86 10.38 -4.33 -26.47
N GLU A 87 10.71 -5.51 -25.91
CA GLU A 87 11.98 -6.17 -26.22
C GLU A 87 11.79 -7.69 -26.38
N PRO A 88 12.07 -8.27 -27.57
CA PRO A 88 12.16 -9.71 -27.73
C PRO A 88 13.41 -10.22 -26.98
N ILE A 89 13.20 -11.09 -26.01
CA ILE A 89 14.27 -11.84 -25.36
C ILE A 89 14.67 -12.96 -26.32
N ASP A 90 15.63 -12.66 -27.19
CA ASP A 90 16.34 -13.63 -28.02
C ASP A 90 17.34 -14.39 -27.12
N VAL A 91 16.84 -15.27 -26.26
CA VAL A 91 17.70 -16.23 -25.56
C VAL A 91 17.56 -17.55 -26.30
N ALA A 92 18.44 -17.72 -27.28
CA ALA A 92 18.74 -19.01 -27.88
C ALA A 92 19.19 -19.97 -26.77
N ILE A 93 18.29 -20.85 -26.32
CA ILE A 93 18.66 -22.06 -25.61
C ILE A 93 19.17 -23.01 -26.69
N ASN A 94 20.48 -23.02 -26.92
CA ASN A 94 21.14 -24.11 -27.63
C ASN A 94 21.71 -25.02 -26.54
N ASP A 95 20.89 -25.97 -26.10
CA ASP A 95 21.32 -27.06 -25.24
C ASP A 95 22.28 -27.93 -26.06
N ASP A 96 23.55 -27.99 -25.63
CA ASP A 96 24.50 -29.01 -26.04
C ASP A 96 23.94 -30.40 -25.69
N GLU A 97 23.24 -31.03 -26.65
CA GLU A 97 22.93 -32.46 -26.65
C GLU A 97 23.84 -33.17 -27.68
N GLN A 98 25.14 -33.24 -27.34
CA GLN A 98 26.05 -34.23 -27.91
C GLN A 98 25.96 -35.51 -27.06
N VAL A 99 25.00 -36.37 -27.38
CA VAL A 99 24.96 -37.76 -26.90
C VAL A 99 24.68 -38.70 -28.08
N HIS A 100 25.70 -39.50 -28.37
CA HIS A 100 25.80 -40.67 -29.28
C HIS A 100 26.09 -40.46 -30.77
#